data_AF-A0A060C645-F1
#
_entry.id   AF-A0A060C645-F1
#
_cell.length_a   1.000
_cell.length_b   1.000
_cell.length_c   1.000
_cell.angle_alpha   90.00
_cell.angle_beta   90.00
_cell.angle_gamma   90.00
#
_symmetry.space_group_name_H-M   'P 1'
#
loop_
_entity.id
_entity.type
_entity.pdbx_description
1 polymer ?
#
loop_
_entity_poly.entity_id
_entity_poly.type
_entity_poly.pdbx_seq_one_letter_code
_entity_poly.pdbx_strand_id
1 'polypeptide(L)'
;WNQKIPVMMMNGRISDRSMKRYLLINRYTSRMLTQINRFCMQSAVDARYIISMGAKKDRVTVTGNTKYDQIYAEVTERKKKK
;
A
#
# COMPACT_ATOMS: atom_id res chain seq x y z
N TRP A 1 26.37 5.39 4.93
CA TRP A 1 24.96 5.38 4.50
C TRP A 1 24.10 4.81 5.62
N ASN A 2 23.82 5.61 6.65
CA ASN A 2 23.07 5.17 7.85
C ASN A 2 21.91 6.13 8.16
N GLN A 3 21.27 6.66 7.13
CA GLN A 3 20.09 7.49 7.32
C GLN A 3 18.89 6.58 7.58
N LYS A 4 18.27 6.73 8.76
CA LYS A 4 17.01 6.05 9.12
C LYS A 4 15.84 6.73 8.43
N ILE A 5 15.78 6.61 7.10
CA ILE A 5 14.69 7.18 6.31
C ILE A 5 13.47 6.27 6.46
N PRO A 6 12.33 6.76 6.95
CA PRO A 6 11.12 5.96 7.04
C PRO A 6 10.60 5.63 5.63
N VAL A 7 10.30 4.35 5.38
CA VAL A 7 9.81 3.86 4.09
C VAL A 7 8.36 3.42 4.24
N MET A 8 7.51 3.88 3.33
CA MET A 8 6.09 3.50 3.24
C MET A 8 5.78 2.98 1.84
N MET A 9 4.99 1.91 1.77
CA MET A 9 4.40 1.42 0.52
C MET A 9 2.99 2.00 0.36
N MET A 10 2.74 2.69 -0.76
CA MET A 10 1.43 3.28 -1.09
C MET A 10 0.73 2.46 -2.19
N ASN A 11 -0.60 2.38 -2.16
CA ASN A 11 -1.40 1.69 -3.18
C ASN A 11 -0.94 0.23 -3.43
N GLY A 12 -0.59 -0.49 -2.36
CA GLY A 12 -0.16 -1.88 -2.44
C GLY A 12 -1.27 -2.77 -2.98
N ARG A 13 -0.95 -3.58 -4.00
CA ARG A 13 -1.83 -4.57 -4.61
C ARG A 13 -1.08 -5.88 -4.83
N ILE A 14 -1.70 -7.00 -4.47
CA ILE A 14 -1.11 -8.33 -4.55
C ILE A 14 -2.11 -9.25 -5.25
N SER A 15 -1.69 -9.82 -6.39
CA SER A 15 -2.52 -10.82 -7.09
C SER A 15 -2.39 -12.21 -6.47
N ASP A 16 -3.44 -13.02 -6.60
CA ASP A 16 -3.48 -14.40 -6.09
C ASP A 16 -2.31 -15.25 -6.61
N ARG A 17 -1.95 -15.08 -7.90
CA ARG A 17 -0.84 -15.80 -8.54
C ARG A 17 0.51 -15.45 -7.90
N SER A 18 0.71 -14.18 -7.55
CA SER A 18 1.94 -13.76 -6.87
C SER A 18 1.93 -14.18 -5.41
N MET A 19 0.77 -14.14 -4.74
CA MET A 19 0.64 -14.56 -3.36
C MET A 19 1.09 -16.01 -3.15
N LYS A 20 0.65 -16.94 -4.01
CA LYS A 20 1.07 -18.35 -3.93
C LYS A 20 2.59 -18.52 -3.98
N ARG A 21 3.28 -17.74 -4.82
CA ARG A 21 4.75 -17.78 -4.93
C ARG A 21 5.42 -17.15 -3.72
N TYR A 22 4.89 -16.04 -3.20
CA TYR A 22 5.44 -15.41 -2.01
C TYR A 22 5.27 -16.27 -0.74
N LEU A 23 4.21 -17.08 -0.65
CA LEU A 23 4.07 -18.06 0.43
C LEU A 23 5.19 -19.11 0.43
N LEU A 24 5.70 -19.53 -0.74
CA LEU A 24 6.80 -20.49 -0.81
C LEU A 24 8.10 -19.95 -0.22
N ILE A 25 8.30 -18.63 -0.30
CA ILE A 25 9.49 -17.93 0.20
C ILE A 25 9.17 -17.05 1.42
N ASN A 26 8.13 -17.41 2.20
CA ASN A 26 7.58 -16.58 3.27
C ASN A 26 8.63 -16.09 4.28
N ARG A 27 9.64 -16.92 4.57
CA ARG A 27 10.74 -16.57 5.49
C ARG A 27 11.52 -15.34 5.02
N TYR A 28 11.77 -15.24 3.71
CA TYR A 28 12.51 -14.11 3.13
C TYR A 28 11.63 -12.88 2.98
N THR A 29 10.39 -13.06 2.52
CA THR A 29 9.44 -11.95 2.34
C THR A 29 9.08 -11.32 3.67
N SER A 30 8.83 -12.11 4.72
CA SER A 30 8.54 -11.60 6.06
C SER A 30 9.67 -10.70 6.56
N ARG A 31 10.94 -11.14 6.45
CA ARG A 31 12.10 -10.33 6.83
C ARG A 31 12.18 -9.02 6.03
N MET A 32 11.93 -9.06 4.73
CA MET A 32 11.88 -7.84 3.91
C MET A 32 10.79 -6.88 4.39
N LEU A 33 9.58 -7.39 4.64
CA LEU A 33 8.43 -6.60 5.05
C LEU A 33 8.61 -5.95 6.44
N THR A 34 9.40 -6.56 7.34
CA THR A 34 9.69 -5.95 8.64
C THR A 34 10.48 -4.64 8.58
N GLN A 35 11.18 -4.38 7.47
CA GLN A 35 11.96 -3.14 7.26
C GLN A 35 11.10 -1.96 6.83
N ILE A 36 9.88 -2.20 6.36
CA ILE A 36 8.94 -1.16 5.94
C ILE A 36 8.15 -0.66 7.15
N ASN A 37 7.97 0.65 7.24
CA ASN A 37 7.29 1.30 8.36
C ASN A 37 5.77 1.21 8.23
N ARG A 38 5.24 1.36 7.01
CA ARG A 38 3.79 1.40 6.73
C ARG A 38 3.46 0.80 5.36
N PHE A 39 2.35 0.10 5.29
CA PHE A 39 1.75 -0.47 4.08
C PHE A 39 0.34 0.07 3.92
N CYS A 40 0.12 0.85 2.86
CA CYS A 40 -1.18 1.34 2.47
C CYS A 40 -1.68 0.50 1.30
N MET A 41 -2.60 -0.43 1.59
CA MET A 41 -3.12 -1.40 0.64
C MET A 41 -4.41 -0.89 -0.01
N GLN A 42 -4.63 -1.28 -1.28
CA GLN A 42 -5.79 -0.83 -2.04
C GLN A 42 -7.11 -1.47 -1.57
N SER A 43 -7.08 -2.76 -1.22
CA SER A 43 -8.27 -3.49 -0.79
C SER A 43 -8.02 -4.31 0.49
N ALA A 44 -9.11 -4.74 1.12
CA ALA A 44 -9.05 -5.65 2.27
C ALA A 44 -8.43 -7.02 1.89
N VAL A 45 -8.58 -7.45 0.63
CA VAL A 45 -7.96 -8.70 0.14
C VAL A 45 -6.43 -8.54 0.12
N ASP A 46 -5.94 -7.45 -0.43
CA ASP A 46 -4.50 -7.16 -0.50
C ASP A 46 -3.89 -7.03 0.90
N ALA A 47 -4.61 -6.39 1.82
CA ALA A 47 -4.20 -6.30 3.22
C ALA A 47 -4.08 -7.67 3.89
N ARG A 48 -5.02 -8.58 3.64
CA ARG A 48 -4.91 -9.97 4.14
C ARG A 48 -3.70 -10.68 3.55
N TYR A 49 -3.43 -10.52 2.26
CA TYR A 49 -2.28 -11.15 1.61
C TYR A 49 -0.94 -10.70 2.16
N ILE A 50 -0.76 -9.40 2.35
CA ILE A 50 0.52 -8.90 2.87
C ILE A 50 0.73 -9.30 4.34
N ILE A 51 -0.34 -9.38 5.13
CA ILE A 51 -0.29 -9.90 6.51
C ILE A 51 0.11 -11.38 6.50
N SER A 52 -0.51 -12.20 5.64
CA SER A 52 -0.17 -13.62 5.49
C SER A 52 1.28 -13.85 5.02
N MET A 53 1.86 -12.88 4.30
CA MET A 53 3.25 -12.87 3.85
C MET A 53 4.25 -12.42 4.94
N GLY A 54 3.75 -12.04 6.12
CA GLY A 54 4.57 -11.69 7.28
C GLY A 54 4.68 -10.18 7.57
N ALA A 55 3.90 -9.32 6.90
CA ALA A 55 3.79 -7.93 7.34
C ALA A 55 3.06 -7.86 8.68
N LYS A 56 3.53 -6.99 9.58
CA LYS A 56 2.88 -6.79 10.87
C LYS A 56 1.56 -6.02 10.69
N LYS A 57 0.48 -6.52 11.31
CA LYS A 57 -0.87 -5.96 11.18
C LYS A 57 -0.96 -4.49 11.62
N ASP A 58 -0.20 -4.08 12.63
CA ASP A 58 -0.10 -2.70 13.13
C ASP A 58 0.51 -1.73 12.11
N ARG A 59 1.11 -2.23 11.04
CA ARG A 59 1.72 -1.43 9.96
C ARG A 59 0.93 -1.46 8.66
N VAL A 60 -0.19 -2.17 8.61
CA VAL A 60 -1.02 -2.31 7.40
C VAL A 60 -2.31 -1.52 7.56
N THR A 61 -2.56 -0.62 6.62
CA THR A 61 -3.78 0.19 6.54
C THR A 61 -4.40 0.00 5.17
N VAL A 62 -5.72 -0.17 5.09
CA VAL A 62 -6.45 -0.14 3.81
C VAL A 62 -6.80 1.32 3.53
N THR A 63 -6.18 1.91 2.52
CA THR A 63 -6.41 3.31 2.15
C THR A 63 -7.41 3.46 1.01
N GLY A 64 -7.84 2.36 0.38
CA GLY A 64 -8.57 2.44 -0.88
C GLY A 64 -7.64 2.83 -2.04
N ASN A 65 -8.24 3.12 -3.19
CA ASN A 65 -7.50 3.49 -4.38
C ASN A 65 -7.34 5.01 -4.45
N THR A 66 -6.17 5.52 -4.06
CA THR A 66 -5.87 6.96 -4.05
C THR A 66 -6.03 7.60 -5.45
N LYS A 67 -6.00 6.79 -6.51
CA LYS A 67 -6.21 7.25 -7.89
C LYS A 67 -7.65 7.75 -8.13
N TYR A 68 -8.61 7.36 -7.29
CA TYR A 68 -10.01 7.81 -7.35
C TYR A 68 -10.40 8.76 -6.21
N ASP A 69 -9.50 9.01 -5.25
CA ASP A 69 -9.68 10.01 -4.18
C ASP A 69 -9.30 11.42 -4.64
N GLN A 70 -9.28 11.65 -5.96
CA GLN A 70 -9.37 13.00 -6.47
C GLN A 70 -10.74 13.49 -6.01
N ILE A 71 -10.75 14.20 -4.86
CA ILE A 71 -11.78 15.17 -4.56
C ILE A 71 -11.90 15.92 -5.87
N TYR A 72 -13.04 15.76 -6.55
CA TYR A 72 -13.41 16.66 -7.63
C TYR A 72 -13.17 18.02 -7.01
N ALA A 73 -12.07 18.69 -7.37
CA ALA A 73 -11.93 20.09 -7.08
C ALA A 73 -13.19 20.66 -7.68
N GLU A 74 -14.13 21.08 -6.83
CA GLU A 74 -15.30 21.82 -7.28
C GLU A 74 -14.73 22.87 -8.22
N VAL A 75 -15.00 22.71 -9.51
CA VAL A 75 -14.61 23.67 -10.52
C VAL A 75 -15.46 24.88 -10.18
N THR A 76 -14.93 25.76 -9.33
CA THR A 76 -15.56 27.04 -9.07
C THR A 76 -15.57 27.75 -10.42
N GLU A 77 -16.76 27.93 -10.99
CA GLU A 77 -17.00 28.61 -12.27
C GLU A 77 -16.61 30.10 -12.22
N ARG A 78 -15.35 30.42 -11.96
CA ARG A 78 -14.90 31.81 -11.95
C ARG A 78 -13.53 31.95 -12.58
N LYS A 79 -13.54 31.94 -13.91
CA LYS A 79 -13.25 33.15 -14.71
C LYS A 79 -13.26 32.81 -16.22
N LYS A 80 -14.44 32.91 -16.83
CA LYS A 80 -14.56 33.41 -18.22
C LYS A 80 -15.08 34.84 -18.13
N LYS A 81 -14.18 35.81 -18.34
CA LYS A 81 -14.36 37.24 -18.67
C LYS A 81 -12.99 37.88 -18.39
N LYS A 82 -12.33 38.58 -19.29
CA LYS A 82 -12.69 39.19 -20.58
C LYS A 82 -11.37 39.42 -21.31
#